data_AF-A1ZR43-F1
#
_entry.id   AF-A1ZR43-F1
#
_cell.length_a   1.000
_cell.length_b   1.000
_cell.length_c   1.000
_cell.angle_alpha   90.00
_cell.angle_beta   90.00
_cell.angle_gamma   90.00
#
_symmetry.space_group_name_H-M   'P 1'
#
loop_
_entity.id
_entity.type
_entity.pdbx_description
1 polymer ?
#
loop_
_entity_poly.entity_id
_entity_poly.type
_entity_poly.pdbx_seq_one_letter_code
_entity_poly.pdbx_strand_id
1 'polypeptide(L)'
;MKLELDIHPLQSWIPHQDKPLIISGPCSAESEEQLVNTAKQLKPLGINILRAGVWKPRTRPNSFEGYGEQALKWLQTAKKEVELPVAIEVATPQHIELALKHDVDILWLGARTTVNPFNVQEIADALKGVDVPVMIKNPINPDLALWIGAIERIYNAGIRKLAVIHRGFSTFQKSKYRNEPTWQIPIELKTILPNMPIIGDPSHIAGRRDLLQEVSQKSLDLNYDGLMIESHIDPDNALSDAKQQVTPDSLRNILGGLQTRISRGENQDAVFLNQLEELRKQIDNVDRELIEILKSRMNLVEKACEYKLQNNVTIFQVERWNDIFRSRSEWAQKMNLKGDFISEIYKLIHVESIRSQTEVMVKRETVDNSK
;
A
#
# COMPACT_ATOMS: atom_id res chain seq x y z
N MET A 1 11.25 -7.11 13.00
CA MET A 1 12.40 -6.26 13.37
C MET A 1 12.17 -4.90 12.73
N LYS A 2 12.26 -3.79 13.45
CA LYS A 2 12.14 -2.45 12.84
C LYS A 2 13.44 -2.14 12.08
N LEU A 3 13.32 -1.57 10.89
CA LEU A 3 14.46 -1.08 10.13
C LEU A 3 14.63 0.41 10.45
N GLU A 4 15.85 0.81 10.82
CA GLU A 4 16.20 2.21 11.05
C GLU A 4 16.91 2.76 9.82
N LEU A 5 16.15 3.40 8.94
CA LEU A 5 16.67 4.14 7.79
C LEU A 5 16.54 5.64 8.09
N ASP A 6 17.61 6.39 7.84
CA ASP A 6 17.62 7.85 7.95
C ASP A 6 16.91 8.46 6.73
N ILE A 7 15.58 8.49 6.77
CA ILE A 7 14.75 9.02 5.69
C ILE A 7 14.41 10.47 6.01
N HIS A 8 14.73 11.37 5.08
CA HIS A 8 14.38 12.78 5.22
C HIS A 8 12.85 12.95 5.20
N PRO A 9 12.27 13.72 6.15
CA PRO A 9 10.84 13.99 6.17
C PRO A 9 10.35 14.55 4.83
N LEU A 10 9.16 14.14 4.38
CA LEU A 10 8.60 14.55 3.08
C LEU A 10 8.56 16.07 2.91
N GLN A 11 8.26 16.80 3.98
CA GLN A 11 8.18 18.27 4.00
C GLN A 11 9.53 18.95 3.78
N SER A 12 10.66 18.26 4.02
CA SER A 12 12.00 18.85 3.88
C SER A 12 12.44 18.97 2.42
N TRP A 13 11.80 18.25 1.50
CA TRP A 13 12.11 18.28 0.08
C TRP A 13 10.92 18.61 -0.81
N ILE A 14 9.68 18.57 -0.29
CA ILE A 14 8.51 19.17 -0.93
C ILE A 14 7.69 19.93 0.11
N PRO A 15 7.66 21.27 0.05
CA PRO A 15 6.82 22.05 0.95
C PRO A 15 5.33 21.73 0.73
N HIS A 16 4.67 21.17 1.75
CA HIS A 16 3.23 21.01 1.82
C HIS A 16 2.80 21.20 3.28
N GLN A 17 2.01 22.25 3.55
CA GLN A 17 1.59 22.64 4.91
C GLN A 17 0.37 21.82 5.34
N ASP A 18 0.53 20.93 6.32
CA ASP A 18 -0.54 20.19 7.06
C ASP A 18 -1.64 19.55 6.21
N LYS A 19 -1.38 19.36 4.92
CA LYS A 19 -2.28 18.79 3.92
C LYS A 19 -1.56 17.65 3.23
N PRO A 20 -2.26 16.59 2.81
CA PRO A 20 -1.64 15.51 2.05
C PRO A 20 -0.94 16.05 0.80
N LEU A 21 0.23 15.51 0.49
CA LEU A 21 0.94 15.78 -0.75
C LEU A 21 0.08 15.34 -1.94
N ILE A 22 -0.21 16.22 -2.89
CA ILE A 22 -0.97 15.89 -4.10
C ILE A 22 -0.05 15.90 -5.32
N ILE A 23 0.09 14.73 -5.95
CA ILE A 23 0.81 14.52 -7.19
C ILE A 23 -0.21 14.30 -8.29
N SER A 24 -0.23 15.14 -9.32
CA SER A 24 -1.18 14.98 -10.42
C SER A 24 -0.62 15.42 -11.76
N GLY A 25 -1.25 14.97 -12.82
CA GLY A 25 -0.80 15.13 -14.21
C GLY A 25 -1.08 13.88 -15.02
N PRO A 26 -0.79 13.91 -16.33
CA PRO A 26 -1.27 12.88 -17.23
C PRO A 26 -0.53 11.55 -17.08
N CYS A 27 -1.21 10.48 -17.50
CA CYS A 27 -0.63 9.14 -17.52
C CYS A 27 0.61 9.09 -18.42
N SER A 28 0.56 9.80 -19.55
CA SER A 28 1.68 10.01 -20.47
C SER A 28 1.71 11.47 -20.92
N ALA A 29 2.89 11.99 -21.24
CA ALA A 29 2.99 13.24 -21.98
C ALA A 29 2.70 12.94 -23.46
N GLU A 30 1.64 13.53 -24.01
CA GLU A 30 1.13 13.19 -25.35
C GLU A 30 1.46 14.29 -26.38
N SER A 31 1.47 15.54 -25.93
CA SER A 31 1.99 16.69 -26.67
C SER A 31 2.37 17.80 -25.69
N GLU A 32 3.10 18.81 -26.16
CA GLU A 32 3.41 19.99 -25.34
C GLU A 32 2.15 20.72 -24.91
N GLU A 33 1.23 20.97 -25.85
CA GLU A 33 -0.04 21.63 -25.58
C GLU A 33 -0.87 20.87 -24.54
N GLN A 34 -1.00 19.54 -24.70
CA GLN A 34 -1.74 18.69 -23.78
C GLN A 34 -1.17 18.79 -22.36
N LEU A 35 0.16 18.65 -22.22
CA LEU A 35 0.82 18.65 -20.93
C LEU A 35 0.76 20.02 -20.25
N VAL A 36 1.07 21.10 -20.99
CA VAL A 36 1.05 22.47 -20.48
C VAL A 36 -0.36 22.90 -20.08
N ASN A 37 -1.37 22.61 -20.91
CA ASN A 37 -2.76 22.95 -20.59
C ASN A 37 -3.27 22.16 -19.38
N THR A 38 -2.90 20.88 -19.27
CA THR A 38 -3.20 20.07 -18.08
C THR A 38 -2.58 20.69 -16.84
N ALA A 39 -1.28 21.00 -16.89
CA ALA A 39 -0.56 21.59 -15.76
C ALA A 39 -1.17 22.94 -15.31
N LYS A 40 -1.49 23.83 -16.26
CA LYS A 40 -2.09 25.15 -15.98
C LYS A 40 -3.41 25.04 -15.24
N GLN A 41 -4.25 24.06 -15.59
CA GLN A 41 -5.54 23.84 -14.93
C GLN A 41 -5.38 23.13 -13.57
N LEU A 42 -4.31 22.39 -13.35
CA LEU A 42 -4.03 21.72 -12.08
C LEU A 42 -3.40 22.65 -11.03
N LYS A 43 -2.52 23.58 -11.42
CA LYS A 43 -1.87 24.55 -10.51
C LYS A 43 -2.84 25.22 -9.52
N PRO A 44 -3.99 25.81 -9.95
CA PRO A 44 -4.90 26.49 -9.03
C PRO A 44 -5.62 25.55 -8.05
N LEU A 45 -5.55 24.22 -8.26
CA LEU A 45 -6.11 23.23 -7.34
C LEU A 45 -5.18 22.94 -6.15
N GLY A 46 -3.97 23.52 -6.15
CA GLY A 46 -2.99 23.33 -5.07
C GLY A 46 -2.27 21.98 -5.15
N ILE A 47 -2.09 21.41 -6.34
CA ILE A 47 -1.20 20.24 -6.50
C ILE A 47 0.24 20.64 -6.18
N ASN A 48 1.01 19.71 -5.64
CA ASN A 48 2.40 19.97 -5.22
C ASN A 48 3.42 19.56 -6.27
N ILE A 49 3.11 18.52 -7.07
CA ILE A 49 4.01 17.96 -8.08
C ILE A 49 3.23 17.68 -9.35
N LEU A 50 3.78 18.11 -10.49
CA LEU A 50 3.30 17.71 -11.80
C LEU A 50 3.95 16.38 -12.22
N ARG A 51 3.16 15.34 -12.44
CA ARG A 51 3.67 14.05 -12.97
C ARG A 51 3.38 13.86 -14.45
N ALA A 52 4.26 13.18 -15.18
CA ALA A 52 3.94 12.66 -16.51
C ALA A 52 4.74 11.40 -16.85
N GLY A 53 4.12 10.48 -17.60
CA GLY A 53 4.84 9.33 -18.16
C GLY A 53 5.60 9.73 -19.42
N VAL A 54 6.92 9.60 -19.40
CA VAL A 54 7.81 9.90 -20.53
C VAL A 54 8.09 8.65 -21.37
N TRP A 55 8.33 7.54 -20.67
CA TRP A 55 8.49 6.20 -21.23
C TRP A 55 7.38 5.30 -20.70
N LYS A 56 6.79 4.46 -21.56
CA LYS A 56 5.68 3.58 -21.19
C LYS A 56 6.09 2.12 -21.33
N PRO A 57 6.23 1.37 -20.22
CA PRO A 57 6.48 -0.07 -20.28
C PRO A 57 5.19 -0.78 -20.69
N ARG A 58 5.03 -1.03 -22.00
CA ARG A 58 3.85 -1.67 -22.58
C ARG A 58 3.97 -3.19 -22.56
N THR A 59 2.89 -3.86 -22.17
CA THR A 59 2.81 -5.33 -22.19
C THR A 59 2.78 -5.90 -23.61
N ARG A 60 2.22 -5.16 -24.57
CA ARG A 60 2.20 -5.54 -25.99
C ARG A 60 3.04 -4.56 -26.79
N PRO A 61 3.94 -5.05 -27.68
CA PRO A 61 4.68 -4.18 -28.60
C PRO A 61 3.72 -3.43 -29.54
N ASN A 62 4.20 -2.36 -30.16
CA ASN A 62 3.44 -1.51 -31.12
C ASN A 62 2.25 -0.75 -30.50
N SER A 63 2.20 -0.63 -29.18
CA SER A 63 1.30 0.30 -28.51
C SER A 63 2.10 1.52 -28.04
N PHE A 64 1.46 2.70 -27.89
CA PHE A 64 2.16 3.94 -27.55
C PHE A 64 3.18 3.77 -26.41
N GLU A 65 4.47 3.99 -26.72
CA GLU A 65 5.62 3.75 -25.84
C GLU A 65 6.11 5.01 -25.12
N GLY A 66 5.47 6.16 -25.39
CA GLY A 66 5.94 7.47 -24.95
C GLY A 66 6.81 8.18 -25.99
N TYR A 67 7.03 9.48 -25.80
CA TYR A 67 7.84 10.32 -26.69
C TYR A 67 9.30 10.48 -26.22
N GLY A 68 9.69 9.81 -25.13
CA GLY A 68 11.08 9.80 -24.64
C GLY A 68 11.63 11.22 -24.39
N GLU A 69 12.85 11.50 -24.86
CA GLU A 69 13.53 12.78 -24.64
C GLU A 69 12.73 13.99 -25.16
N GLN A 70 11.89 13.83 -26.18
CA GLN A 70 11.03 14.93 -26.66
C GLN A 70 10.01 15.36 -25.59
N ALA A 71 9.42 14.40 -24.86
CA ALA A 71 8.50 14.69 -23.77
C ALA A 71 9.18 15.35 -22.56
N LEU A 72 10.49 15.13 -22.35
CA LEU A 72 11.26 15.83 -21.31
C LEU A 72 11.31 17.34 -21.58
N LYS A 73 11.43 17.75 -22.86
CA LYS A 73 11.41 19.16 -23.25
C LYS A 73 10.03 19.80 -22.96
N TRP A 74 8.95 19.07 -23.23
CA TRP A 74 7.59 19.52 -22.91
C TRP A 74 7.39 19.68 -21.40
N LEU A 75 7.95 18.76 -20.60
CA LEU A 75 7.95 18.85 -19.14
C LEU A 75 8.72 20.07 -18.65
N GLN A 76 9.87 20.42 -19.25
CA GLN A 76 10.58 21.65 -18.93
C GLN A 76 9.74 22.90 -19.24
N THR A 77 9.00 22.92 -20.36
CA THR A 77 8.06 24.02 -20.65
C THR A 77 6.95 24.08 -19.59
N ALA A 78 6.29 22.96 -19.31
CA ALA A 78 5.23 22.92 -18.30
C ALA A 78 5.73 23.35 -16.92
N LYS A 79 6.90 22.86 -16.48
CA LYS A 79 7.58 23.25 -15.24
C LYS A 79 7.74 24.77 -15.13
N LYS A 80 8.21 25.43 -16.20
CA LYS A 80 8.38 26.89 -16.23
C LYS A 80 7.05 27.63 -16.16
N GLU A 81 6.03 27.13 -16.86
CA GLU A 81 4.70 27.76 -16.91
C GLU A 81 3.95 27.67 -15.57
N VAL A 82 4.12 26.56 -14.84
CA VAL A 82 3.39 26.34 -13.57
C VAL A 82 4.24 26.49 -12.32
N GLU A 83 5.55 26.56 -12.43
CA GLU A 83 6.49 26.69 -11.30
C GLU A 83 6.28 25.60 -10.24
N LEU A 84 5.98 24.38 -10.69
CA LEU A 84 5.85 23.20 -9.84
C LEU A 84 6.98 22.20 -10.16
N PRO A 85 7.49 21.46 -9.17
CA PRO A 85 8.42 20.38 -9.43
C PRO A 85 7.75 19.33 -10.32
N VAL A 86 8.55 18.73 -11.21
CA VAL A 86 8.10 17.67 -12.10
C VAL A 86 8.64 16.31 -11.68
N ALA A 87 7.79 15.28 -11.80
CA ALA A 87 8.15 13.91 -11.53
C ALA A 87 7.92 13.01 -12.76
N ILE A 88 8.82 12.04 -12.98
CA ILE A 88 8.67 11.03 -14.05
C ILE A 88 9.04 9.61 -13.59
N GLU A 89 8.57 8.62 -14.35
CA GLU A 89 8.99 7.22 -14.20
C GLU A 89 10.37 7.00 -14.83
N VAL A 90 11.27 6.33 -14.13
CA VAL A 90 12.53 5.80 -14.66
C VAL A 90 12.59 4.28 -14.50
N ALA A 91 13.23 3.62 -15.47
CA ALA A 91 13.32 2.16 -15.51
C ALA A 91 14.71 1.65 -15.88
N THR A 92 15.60 2.53 -16.36
CA THR A 92 16.97 2.21 -16.76
C THR A 92 17.92 3.34 -16.35
N PRO A 93 19.23 3.09 -16.25
CA PRO A 93 20.23 4.13 -16.03
C PRO A 93 20.15 5.30 -17.04
N GLN A 94 19.88 5.01 -18.31
CA GLN A 94 19.78 6.03 -19.35
C GLN A 94 18.58 6.96 -19.13
N HIS A 95 17.46 6.45 -18.59
CA HIS A 95 16.33 7.30 -18.24
C HIS A 95 16.71 8.31 -17.15
N ILE A 96 17.54 7.91 -16.18
CA ILE A 96 18.00 8.77 -15.08
C ILE A 96 18.92 9.85 -15.63
N GLU A 97 19.90 9.48 -16.47
CA GLU A 97 20.80 10.44 -17.11
C GLU A 97 20.03 11.51 -17.88
N LEU A 98 19.07 11.09 -18.72
CA LEU A 98 18.23 12.02 -19.48
C LEU A 98 17.33 12.87 -18.55
N ALA A 99 16.75 12.28 -17.51
CA ALA A 99 15.90 13.02 -16.56
C ALA A 99 16.69 14.14 -15.88
N LEU A 100 17.89 13.85 -15.37
CA LEU A 100 18.75 14.82 -14.71
C LEU A 100 19.24 15.90 -15.68
N LYS A 101 19.63 15.52 -16.91
CA LYS A 101 20.01 16.46 -17.97
C LYS A 101 18.89 17.45 -18.33
N HIS A 102 17.64 17.05 -18.14
CA HIS A 102 16.45 17.86 -18.42
C HIS A 102 15.80 18.46 -17.17
N ASP A 103 16.55 18.61 -16.07
CA ASP A 103 16.11 19.27 -14.84
C ASP A 103 14.82 18.67 -14.23
N VAL A 104 14.65 17.36 -14.32
CA VAL A 104 13.55 16.66 -13.65
C VAL A 104 13.82 16.63 -12.15
N ASP A 105 12.85 17.06 -11.35
CA ASP A 105 13.05 17.25 -9.91
C ASP A 105 12.94 15.96 -9.11
N ILE A 106 12.11 15.00 -9.55
CA ILE A 106 11.78 13.80 -8.79
C ILE A 106 11.67 12.59 -9.73
N LEU A 107 12.21 11.46 -9.30
CA LEU A 107 12.12 10.21 -10.04
C LEU A 107 11.20 9.24 -9.32
N TRP A 108 10.49 8.38 -10.05
CA TRP A 108 9.90 7.18 -9.44
C TRP A 108 10.23 5.90 -10.19
N LEU A 109 10.34 4.81 -9.44
CA LEU A 109 10.43 3.46 -9.99
C LEU A 109 9.02 2.91 -10.18
N GLY A 110 8.73 2.44 -11.39
CA GLY A 110 7.46 1.81 -11.72
C GLY A 110 7.29 0.45 -11.07
N ALA A 111 6.04 0.02 -10.86
CA ALA A 111 5.73 -1.25 -10.20
C ALA A 111 6.34 -2.48 -10.91
N ARG A 112 6.51 -2.43 -12.24
CA ARG A 112 7.16 -3.48 -13.04
C ARG A 112 8.68 -3.45 -12.97
N THR A 113 9.27 -2.32 -12.58
CA THR A 113 10.72 -2.21 -12.34
C THR A 113 11.04 -2.78 -10.97
N THR A 114 10.22 -2.48 -9.97
CA THR A 114 10.39 -2.94 -8.58
C THR A 114 10.40 -4.47 -8.44
N VAL A 115 9.77 -5.21 -9.36
CA VAL A 115 9.75 -6.69 -9.29
C VAL A 115 11.10 -7.35 -9.53
N ASN A 116 12.05 -6.65 -10.16
CA ASN A 116 13.33 -7.24 -10.55
C ASN A 116 14.48 -6.58 -9.76
N PRO A 117 15.07 -7.29 -8.77
CA PRO A 117 16.19 -6.77 -7.99
C PRO A 117 17.40 -6.35 -8.83
N PHE A 118 17.65 -6.97 -9.99
CA PHE A 118 18.74 -6.57 -10.88
C PHE A 118 18.48 -5.19 -11.48
N ASN A 119 17.27 -4.94 -12.00
CA ASN A 119 16.90 -3.63 -12.54
C ASN A 119 16.97 -2.54 -11.47
N VAL A 120 16.48 -2.84 -10.26
CA VAL A 120 16.56 -1.89 -9.13
C VAL A 120 18.02 -1.64 -8.74
N GLN A 121 18.88 -2.65 -8.79
CA GLN A 121 20.31 -2.51 -8.51
C GLN A 121 21.00 -1.60 -9.55
N GLU A 122 20.73 -1.79 -10.84
CA GLU A 122 21.27 -0.92 -11.91
C GLU A 122 20.83 0.54 -11.72
N ILE A 123 19.56 0.75 -11.35
CA ILE A 123 19.04 2.09 -11.03
C ILE A 123 19.72 2.67 -9.79
N ALA A 124 19.91 1.87 -8.73
CA ALA A 124 20.59 2.30 -7.51
C ALA A 124 22.04 2.72 -7.82
N ASP A 125 22.76 1.93 -8.63
CA ASP A 125 24.13 2.25 -9.02
C ASP A 125 24.23 3.55 -9.82
N ALA A 126 23.27 3.80 -10.72
CA ALA A 126 23.18 5.05 -11.49
C ALA A 126 22.81 6.28 -10.63
N LEU A 127 22.23 6.09 -9.46
CA LEU A 127 21.85 7.17 -8.53
C LEU A 127 22.97 7.53 -7.53
N LYS A 128 24.08 6.79 -7.50
CA LYS A 128 25.18 7.08 -6.57
C LYS A 128 25.75 8.47 -6.81
N GLY A 129 25.81 9.27 -5.74
CA GLY A 129 26.31 10.65 -5.78
C GLY A 129 25.32 11.67 -6.37
N VAL A 130 24.08 11.25 -6.69
CA VAL A 130 23.01 12.14 -7.14
C VAL A 130 22.13 12.51 -5.95
N ASP A 131 21.82 13.79 -5.77
CA ASP A 131 20.87 14.26 -4.74
C ASP A 131 19.50 14.56 -5.37
N VAL A 132 18.77 13.51 -5.74
CA VAL A 132 17.41 13.61 -6.29
C VAL A 132 16.43 12.79 -5.43
N PRO A 133 15.23 13.31 -5.11
CA PRO A 133 14.19 12.50 -4.50
C PRO A 133 13.75 11.33 -5.37
N VAL A 134 13.57 10.17 -4.73
CA VAL A 134 13.16 8.93 -5.41
C VAL A 134 11.95 8.34 -4.71
N MET A 135 10.90 8.07 -5.48
CA MET A 135 9.70 7.37 -5.02
C MET A 135 9.68 5.94 -5.57
N ILE A 136 9.25 4.95 -4.77
CA ILE A 136 9.28 3.54 -5.19
C ILE A 136 7.87 2.96 -5.15
N LYS A 137 7.29 2.66 -6.33
CA LYS A 137 6.01 1.93 -6.39
C LYS A 137 6.19 0.51 -5.86
N ASN A 138 5.18 0.00 -5.14
CA ASN A 138 5.17 -1.41 -4.73
C ASN A 138 5.28 -2.35 -5.95
N PRO A 139 5.88 -3.54 -5.79
CA PRO A 139 5.88 -4.55 -6.84
C PRO A 139 4.46 -4.95 -7.22
N ILE A 140 4.26 -5.42 -8.46
CA ILE A 140 2.93 -5.86 -8.91
C ILE A 140 2.42 -7.08 -8.13
N ASN A 141 3.32 -7.91 -7.60
CA ASN A 141 3.00 -9.04 -6.73
C ASN A 141 2.98 -8.59 -5.26
N PRO A 142 2.09 -9.14 -4.43
CA PRO A 142 1.97 -8.81 -3.00
C PRO A 142 3.14 -9.38 -2.19
N ASP A 143 4.33 -8.80 -2.39
CA ASP A 143 5.59 -9.20 -1.76
C ASP A 143 6.24 -8.01 -1.07
N LEU A 144 6.10 -7.98 0.26
CA LEU A 144 6.64 -6.93 1.11
C LEU A 144 8.16 -6.96 1.15
N ALA A 145 8.77 -8.15 1.17
CA ALA A 145 10.23 -8.29 1.24
C ALA A 145 10.89 -7.73 -0.02
N LEU A 146 10.28 -7.95 -1.19
CA LEU A 146 10.75 -7.39 -2.46
C LEU A 146 10.63 -5.86 -2.48
N TRP A 147 9.55 -5.30 -1.92
CA TRP A 147 9.40 -3.85 -1.81
C TRP A 147 10.45 -3.23 -0.86
N ILE A 148 10.67 -3.84 0.31
CA ILE A 148 11.71 -3.43 1.26
C ILE A 148 13.10 -3.51 0.63
N GLY A 149 13.42 -4.61 -0.06
CA GLY A 149 14.70 -4.76 -0.74
C GLY A 149 14.95 -3.69 -1.79
N ALA A 150 13.90 -3.21 -2.49
CA ALA A 150 14.04 -2.09 -3.40
C ALA A 150 14.34 -0.77 -2.66
N ILE A 151 13.68 -0.51 -1.53
CA ILE A 151 13.94 0.65 -0.68
C ILE A 151 15.39 0.65 -0.18
N GLU A 152 15.86 -0.48 0.35
CA GLU A 152 17.23 -0.62 0.88
C GLU A 152 18.29 -0.39 -0.20
N ARG A 153 18.08 -0.89 -1.43
CA ARG A 153 19.02 -0.66 -2.55
C ARG A 153 19.18 0.82 -2.88
N ILE A 154 18.06 1.53 -3.03
CA ILE A 154 18.08 2.96 -3.34
C ILE A 154 18.64 3.77 -2.16
N TYR A 155 18.29 3.40 -0.93
CA TYR A 155 18.87 4.00 0.28
C TYR A 155 20.40 3.82 0.34
N ASN A 156 20.88 2.61 0.05
CA ASN A 156 22.31 2.28 0.05
C ASN A 156 23.09 2.97 -1.09
N ALA A 157 22.41 3.46 -2.13
CA ALA A 157 23.01 4.34 -3.14
C ALA A 157 23.28 5.77 -2.62
N GLY A 158 22.82 6.10 -1.41
CA GLY A 158 22.99 7.42 -0.79
C GLY A 158 21.75 8.31 -0.84
N ILE A 159 20.65 7.84 -1.43
CA ILE A 159 19.41 8.62 -1.49
C ILE A 159 18.72 8.59 -0.12
N ARG A 160 18.48 9.77 0.45
CA ARG A 160 17.78 9.95 1.74
C ARG A 160 16.38 10.54 1.58
N LYS A 161 16.14 11.24 0.47
CA LYS A 161 14.83 11.80 0.07
C LYS A 161 14.00 10.71 -0.59
N LEU A 162 13.42 9.81 0.22
CA LEU A 162 12.67 8.64 -0.25
C LEU A 162 11.21 8.70 0.17
N ALA A 163 10.35 8.16 -0.71
CA ALA A 163 8.98 7.81 -0.39
C ALA A 163 8.59 6.52 -1.12
N VAL A 164 7.50 5.89 -0.69
CA VAL A 164 6.94 4.74 -1.37
C VAL A 164 5.57 5.08 -1.94
N ILE A 165 5.22 4.45 -3.06
CA ILE A 165 3.91 4.65 -3.70
C ILE A 165 3.15 3.33 -3.68
N HIS A 166 2.04 3.30 -2.97
CA HIS A 166 1.14 2.17 -2.93
C HIS A 166 0.09 2.28 -4.05
N ARG A 167 0.18 1.39 -5.05
CA ARG A 167 -0.63 1.35 -6.26
C ARG A 167 -1.46 0.06 -6.42
N GLY A 168 -1.58 -0.72 -5.35
CA GLY A 168 -2.23 -2.03 -5.34
C GLY A 168 -1.43 -3.11 -6.05
N PHE A 169 -1.95 -4.33 -6.02
CA PHE A 169 -1.29 -5.55 -6.46
C PHE A 169 -2.14 -6.29 -7.50
N SER A 170 -1.49 -6.92 -8.47
CA SER A 170 -2.14 -7.76 -9.47
C SER A 170 -2.83 -8.95 -8.80
N THR A 171 -4.05 -9.24 -9.23
CA THR A 171 -4.79 -10.44 -8.84
C THR A 171 -5.30 -11.16 -10.08
N PHE A 172 -5.43 -12.48 -10.01
CA PHE A 172 -6.09 -13.29 -11.03
C PHE A 172 -7.61 -13.32 -10.85
N GLN A 173 -8.11 -13.00 -9.65
CA GLN A 173 -9.52 -13.02 -9.33
C GLN A 173 -10.21 -11.75 -9.85
N LYS A 174 -11.46 -11.90 -10.28
CA LYS A 174 -12.27 -10.74 -10.70
C LYS A 174 -12.51 -9.83 -9.50
N SER A 175 -12.07 -8.59 -9.61
CA SER A 175 -12.24 -7.55 -8.59
C SER A 175 -13.01 -6.34 -9.12
N LYS A 176 -13.53 -5.52 -8.20
CA LYS A 176 -14.01 -4.17 -8.54
C LYS A 176 -12.85 -3.22 -8.84
N TYR A 177 -11.64 -3.51 -8.34
CA TYR A 177 -10.42 -2.75 -8.57
C TYR A 177 -9.63 -3.33 -9.76
N ARG A 178 -8.83 -2.49 -10.42
CA ARG A 178 -7.85 -2.95 -11.42
C ARG A 178 -6.68 -3.68 -10.75
N ASN A 179 -6.24 -3.19 -9.61
CA ASN A 179 -5.22 -3.83 -8.77
C ASN A 179 -5.75 -3.85 -7.34
N GLU A 180 -5.72 -5.02 -6.69
CA GLU A 180 -6.20 -5.18 -5.33
C GLU A 180 -5.40 -4.32 -4.36
N PRO A 181 -6.04 -3.47 -3.54
CA PRO A 181 -5.31 -2.60 -2.64
C PRO A 181 -4.49 -3.37 -1.60
N THR A 182 -4.95 -4.52 -1.10
CA THR A 182 -4.19 -5.34 -0.14
C THR A 182 -3.59 -4.49 1.01
N TRP A 183 -4.43 -3.65 1.62
CA TRP A 183 -4.02 -2.59 2.57
C TRP A 183 -3.14 -3.10 3.73
N GLN A 184 -3.21 -4.39 4.06
CA GLN A 184 -2.34 -5.00 5.06
C GLN A 184 -0.84 -4.85 4.76
N ILE A 185 -0.42 -4.91 3.50
CA ILE A 185 1.01 -4.83 3.13
C ILE A 185 1.62 -3.45 3.45
N PRO A 186 1.04 -2.31 2.99
CA PRO A 186 1.58 -1.00 3.34
C PRO A 186 1.45 -0.69 4.86
N ILE A 187 0.48 -1.27 5.56
CA ILE A 187 0.39 -1.17 7.03
C ILE A 187 1.55 -1.91 7.71
N GLU A 188 1.86 -3.11 7.23
CA GLU A 188 3.01 -3.88 7.71
C GLU A 188 4.33 -3.18 7.39
N LEU A 189 4.47 -2.61 6.18
CA LEU A 189 5.60 -1.77 5.81
C LEU A 189 5.78 -0.62 6.80
N LYS A 190 4.71 0.09 7.15
CA LYS A 190 4.76 1.19 8.15
C LYS A 190 5.11 0.69 9.55
N THR A 191 4.81 -0.57 9.88
CA THR A 191 5.22 -1.18 11.15
C THR A 191 6.74 -1.43 11.18
N ILE A 192 7.33 -1.80 10.04
CA ILE A 192 8.77 -2.05 9.89
C ILE A 192 9.56 -0.74 9.73
N LEU A 193 9.04 0.20 8.93
CA LEU A 193 9.61 1.50 8.58
C LEU A 193 8.63 2.64 8.96
N PRO A 194 8.51 3.00 10.25
CA PRO A 194 7.49 3.92 10.74
C PRO A 194 7.60 5.35 10.20
N ASN A 195 8.80 5.76 9.78
CA ASN A 195 9.06 7.11 9.26
C ASN A 195 9.05 7.18 7.72
N MET A 196 8.77 6.07 7.02
CA MET A 196 8.73 6.05 5.56
C MET A 196 7.47 6.76 5.05
N PRO A 197 7.58 7.83 4.22
CA PRO A 197 6.43 8.46 3.62
C PRO A 197 5.72 7.51 2.63
N ILE A 198 4.41 7.41 2.73
CA ILE A 198 3.57 6.55 1.87
C ILE A 198 2.59 7.40 1.07
N ILE A 199 2.64 7.28 -0.25
CA ILE A 199 1.74 7.94 -1.19
C ILE A 199 0.78 6.90 -1.77
N GLY A 200 -0.52 7.17 -1.76
CA GLY A 200 -1.50 6.30 -2.41
C GLY A 200 -1.62 6.62 -3.90
N ASP A 201 -1.80 5.63 -4.77
CA ASP A 201 -2.08 5.81 -6.20
C ASP A 201 -3.47 5.26 -6.54
N PRO A 202 -4.54 6.05 -6.28
CA PRO A 202 -5.92 5.65 -6.54
C PRO A 202 -6.18 5.30 -7.99
N SER A 203 -5.54 6.00 -8.94
CA SER A 203 -5.74 5.81 -10.37
C SER A 203 -5.36 4.40 -10.81
N HIS A 204 -4.21 3.91 -10.36
CA HIS A 204 -3.78 2.56 -10.71
C HIS A 204 -4.46 1.47 -9.87
N ILE A 205 -4.82 1.73 -8.60
CA ILE A 205 -5.62 0.79 -7.79
C ILE A 205 -6.99 0.59 -8.44
N ALA A 206 -7.74 1.67 -8.63
CA ALA A 206 -9.10 1.64 -9.14
C ALA A 206 -9.15 1.22 -10.62
N GLY A 207 -8.35 1.85 -11.47
CA GLY A 207 -8.43 1.72 -12.92
C GLY A 207 -9.75 2.24 -13.54
N ARG A 208 -10.51 3.03 -12.78
CA ARG A 208 -11.76 3.69 -13.22
C ARG A 208 -12.05 4.93 -12.35
N ARG A 209 -12.66 5.96 -12.95
CA ARG A 209 -12.85 7.31 -12.35
C ARG A 209 -13.76 7.33 -11.10
N ASP A 210 -14.83 6.56 -11.11
CA ASP A 210 -15.88 6.55 -10.06
C ASP A 210 -15.41 5.95 -8.72
N LEU A 211 -14.32 5.19 -8.71
CA LEU A 211 -13.74 4.63 -7.49
C LEU A 211 -12.62 5.50 -6.90
N LEU A 212 -12.17 6.56 -7.60
CA LEU A 212 -10.99 7.32 -7.16
C LEU A 212 -11.20 8.01 -5.82
N GLN A 213 -12.37 8.60 -5.58
CA GLN A 213 -12.65 9.26 -4.31
C GLN A 213 -12.67 8.25 -3.14
N GLU A 214 -13.31 7.09 -3.31
CA GLU A 214 -13.34 6.02 -2.30
C GLU A 214 -11.91 5.56 -1.94
N VAL A 215 -11.08 5.29 -2.94
CA VAL A 215 -9.71 4.80 -2.74
C VAL A 215 -8.80 5.88 -2.17
N SER A 216 -8.98 7.14 -2.59
CA SER A 216 -8.27 8.30 -2.06
C SER A 216 -8.58 8.50 -0.58
N GLN A 217 -9.87 8.51 -0.21
CA GLN A 217 -10.29 8.63 1.19
C GLN A 217 -9.73 7.49 2.03
N LYS A 218 -9.78 6.25 1.52
CA LYS A 218 -9.25 5.09 2.24
C LYS A 218 -7.74 5.19 2.49
N SER A 219 -6.99 5.74 1.54
CA SER A 219 -5.55 5.98 1.69
C SER A 219 -5.28 7.00 2.81
N LEU A 220 -6.02 8.10 2.85
CA LEU A 220 -5.92 9.11 3.91
C LEU A 220 -6.36 8.59 5.28
N ASP A 221 -7.43 7.79 5.34
CA ASP A 221 -7.89 7.15 6.58
C ASP A 221 -6.85 6.19 7.17
N LEU A 222 -5.97 5.64 6.33
CA LEU A 222 -4.82 4.82 6.72
C LEU A 222 -3.55 5.64 7.01
N ASN A 223 -3.69 6.97 7.10
CA ASN A 223 -2.63 7.91 7.41
C ASN A 223 -1.48 7.87 6.37
N TYR A 224 -1.83 7.86 5.08
CA TYR A 224 -0.88 8.09 4.00
C TYR A 224 -0.56 9.58 3.89
N ASP A 225 0.68 9.88 3.53
CA ASP A 225 1.22 11.24 3.48
C ASP A 225 0.82 11.99 2.19
N GLY A 226 0.32 11.27 1.19
CA GLY A 226 -0.10 11.88 -0.07
C GLY A 226 -0.88 10.97 -1.01
N LEU A 227 -1.27 11.55 -2.15
CA LEU A 227 -2.00 10.91 -3.23
C LEU A 227 -1.34 11.22 -4.58
N MET A 228 -1.29 10.23 -5.46
CA MET A 228 -0.91 10.33 -6.87
C MET A 228 -2.12 10.00 -7.74
N ILE A 229 -2.73 11.01 -8.36
CA ILE A 229 -3.96 10.87 -9.15
C ILE A 229 -3.71 11.35 -10.57
N GLU A 230 -4.00 10.52 -11.56
CA GLU A 230 -3.82 10.86 -12.97
C GLU A 230 -4.91 11.82 -13.45
N SER A 231 -4.48 12.90 -14.11
CA SER A 231 -5.37 13.91 -14.68
C SER A 231 -5.00 14.27 -16.11
N HIS A 232 -6.00 14.48 -16.95
CA HIS A 232 -5.85 14.81 -18.37
C HIS A 232 -6.89 15.86 -18.76
N ILE A 233 -6.56 16.80 -19.66
CA ILE A 233 -7.55 17.78 -20.18
C ILE A 233 -8.69 17.13 -20.95
N ASP A 234 -8.42 16.00 -21.61
CA ASP A 234 -9.40 15.23 -22.40
C ASP A 234 -9.23 13.72 -22.15
N PRO A 235 -9.65 13.21 -20.98
CA PRO A 235 -9.35 11.84 -20.57
C PRO A 235 -9.87 10.75 -21.50
N ASP A 236 -10.99 10.99 -22.21
CA ASP A 236 -11.62 9.98 -23.08
C ASP A 236 -10.80 9.71 -24.34
N ASN A 237 -10.02 10.69 -24.81
CA ASN A 237 -9.15 10.58 -25.98
C ASN A 237 -7.66 10.36 -25.65
N ALA A 238 -7.32 10.16 -24.37
CA ALA A 238 -5.93 9.97 -23.96
C ALA A 238 -5.30 8.68 -24.55
N LEU A 239 -4.03 8.76 -24.95
CA LEU A 239 -3.27 7.67 -25.56
C LEU A 239 -2.96 6.50 -24.62
N SER A 240 -3.13 6.73 -23.31
CA SER A 240 -2.92 5.71 -22.28
C SER A 240 -3.89 5.90 -21.11
N ASP A 241 -4.37 4.79 -20.55
CA ASP A 241 -5.06 4.79 -19.26
C ASP A 241 -6.28 5.74 -19.18
N ALA A 242 -6.93 5.99 -20.34
CA ALA A 242 -8.09 6.86 -20.50
C ALA A 242 -9.19 6.64 -19.44
N LYS A 243 -9.42 5.38 -19.06
CA LYS A 243 -10.51 5.00 -18.14
C LYS A 243 -10.35 5.51 -16.71
N GLN A 244 -9.14 5.84 -16.25
CA GLN A 244 -8.88 6.27 -14.88
C GLN A 244 -8.37 7.71 -14.74
N GLN A 245 -7.94 8.34 -15.84
CA GLN A 245 -7.57 9.75 -15.80
C GLN A 245 -8.82 10.60 -15.58
N VAL A 246 -8.72 11.66 -14.79
CA VAL A 246 -9.83 12.61 -14.55
C VAL A 246 -9.55 13.98 -15.16
N THR A 247 -10.58 14.77 -15.43
CA THR A 247 -10.37 16.18 -15.79
C THR A 247 -9.90 16.97 -14.56
N PRO A 248 -9.21 18.12 -14.74
CA PRO A 248 -8.88 19.00 -13.63
C PRO A 248 -10.10 19.40 -12.76
N ASP A 249 -11.25 19.65 -13.39
CA ASP A 249 -12.49 19.93 -12.63
C ASP A 249 -12.98 18.71 -11.82
N SER A 250 -12.89 17.50 -12.39
CA SER A 250 -13.21 16.28 -11.66
C SER A 250 -12.23 16.04 -10.50
N LEU A 251 -10.94 16.36 -10.68
CA LEU A 251 -9.97 16.32 -9.59
C LEU A 251 -10.32 17.32 -8.49
N ARG A 252 -10.74 18.55 -8.83
CA ARG A 252 -11.22 19.54 -7.85
C ARG A 252 -12.34 18.97 -6.99
N ASN A 253 -13.31 18.29 -7.61
CA ASN A 253 -14.42 17.67 -6.89
C ASN A 253 -13.96 16.52 -5.99
N ILE A 254 -13.04 15.68 -6.47
CA ILE A 254 -12.45 14.61 -5.65
C ILE A 254 -11.77 15.22 -4.43
N LEU A 255 -10.84 16.17 -4.62
CA LEU A 255 -10.08 16.79 -3.53
C LEU A 255 -10.99 17.52 -2.54
N GLY A 256 -12.00 18.24 -3.03
CA GLY A 256 -12.98 18.92 -2.17
C GLY A 256 -13.87 17.96 -1.37
N GLY A 257 -14.00 16.70 -1.81
CA GLY A 257 -14.74 15.64 -1.12
C GLY A 257 -13.90 14.81 -0.15
N LEU A 258 -12.59 15.06 -0.03
CA LEU A 258 -11.71 14.32 0.88
C LEU A 258 -11.73 14.94 2.28
N GLN A 259 -11.74 14.07 3.28
CA GLN A 259 -11.59 14.44 4.69
C GLN A 259 -10.18 14.10 5.15
N THR A 260 -9.40 15.12 5.50
CA THR A 260 -8.08 14.95 6.10
C THR A 260 -8.24 14.87 7.62
N ARG A 261 -7.62 13.86 8.24
CA ARG A 261 -7.61 13.69 9.69
C ARG A 261 -6.18 13.88 10.18
N ILE A 262 -5.98 14.76 11.16
CA ILE A 262 -4.66 15.05 11.69
C ILE A 262 -4.24 13.88 12.61
N SER A 263 -3.13 13.21 12.27
CA SER A 263 -2.64 12.03 13.01
C SER A 263 -1.97 12.36 14.35
N ARG A 264 -1.52 13.61 14.51
CA ARG A 264 -0.97 14.17 15.75
C ARG A 264 -1.54 15.56 15.95
N GLY A 265 -2.59 15.69 16.75
CA GLY A 265 -3.14 17.00 17.02
C GLY A 265 -2.18 17.78 17.91
N GLU A 266 -1.62 18.86 17.38
CA GLU A 266 -1.07 19.95 18.18
C GLU A 266 -2.17 20.62 19.05
N ASN A 267 -3.45 20.29 18.79
CA ASN A 267 -4.63 20.65 19.57
C ASN A 267 -5.41 19.40 20.05
N GLN A 268 -4.75 18.42 20.67
CA GLN A 268 -5.50 17.37 21.38
C GLN A 268 -5.72 17.80 22.82
N ASP A 269 -6.97 18.14 23.15
CA ASP A 269 -7.42 18.30 24.53
C ASP A 269 -6.90 17.14 25.38
N ALA A 270 -6.23 17.43 26.49
CA ALA A 270 -5.74 16.41 27.42
C ALA A 270 -6.85 15.41 27.83
N VAL A 271 -8.09 15.87 27.83
CA VAL A 271 -9.30 15.05 28.05
C VAL A 271 -9.48 13.98 26.97
N PHE A 272 -9.30 14.30 25.69
CA PHE A 272 -9.41 13.34 24.59
C PHE A 272 -8.32 12.26 24.66
N LEU A 273 -7.06 12.68 24.91
CA LEU A 273 -5.94 11.76 25.08
C LEU A 273 -6.19 10.79 26.25
N ASN A 274 -6.66 11.31 27.39
CA ASN A 274 -6.99 10.50 28.56
C ASN A 274 -8.14 9.51 28.27
N GLN A 275 -9.20 9.94 27.57
CA GLN A 275 -10.30 9.04 27.21
C GLN A 275 -9.87 7.93 26.26
N LEU A 276 -9.05 8.24 25.25
CA LEU A 276 -8.53 7.23 24.33
C LEU A 276 -7.60 6.25 25.05
N GLU A 277 -6.77 6.74 25.97
CA GLU A 277 -5.90 5.87 26.78
C GLU A 277 -6.72 4.96 27.69
N GLU A 278 -7.81 5.46 28.28
CA GLU A 278 -8.71 4.66 29.10
C GLU A 278 -9.43 3.57 28.28
N LEU A 279 -9.92 3.90 27.09
CA LEU A 279 -10.51 2.91 26.18
C LEU A 279 -9.49 1.85 25.76
N ARG A 280 -8.22 2.24 25.51
CA ARG A 280 -7.15 1.28 25.21
C ARG A 280 -6.88 0.34 26.38
N LYS A 281 -6.86 0.85 27.62
CA LYS A 281 -6.74 -0.01 28.82
C LYS A 281 -7.91 -0.98 28.95
N GLN A 282 -9.13 -0.56 28.62
CA GLN A 282 -10.28 -1.45 28.61
C GLN A 282 -10.16 -2.54 27.53
N ILE A 283 -9.69 -2.19 26.33
CA ILE A 283 -9.37 -3.16 25.27
C ILE A 283 -8.31 -4.16 25.76
N ASP A 284 -7.22 -3.67 26.35
CA ASP A 284 -6.14 -4.53 26.88
C ASP A 284 -6.66 -5.52 27.93
N ASN A 285 -7.63 -5.12 28.76
CA ASN A 285 -8.25 -6.01 29.74
C ASN A 285 -9.11 -7.10 29.07
N VAL A 286 -9.93 -6.73 28.09
CA VAL A 286 -10.73 -7.71 27.30
C VAL A 286 -9.81 -8.67 26.53
N ASP A 287 -8.70 -8.18 25.99
CA ASP A 287 -7.73 -9.01 25.29
C ASP A 287 -7.05 -10.02 26.22
N ARG A 288 -6.78 -9.65 27.49
CA ARG A 288 -6.30 -10.59 28.50
C ARG A 288 -7.35 -11.67 28.79
N GLU A 289 -8.61 -11.30 28.99
CA GLU A 289 -9.70 -12.25 29.20
C GLU A 289 -9.85 -13.20 28.00
N LEU A 290 -9.71 -12.68 26.78
CA LEU A 290 -9.74 -13.48 25.56
C LEU A 290 -8.63 -14.54 25.55
N ILE A 291 -7.41 -14.17 25.94
CA ILE A 291 -6.28 -15.11 26.05
C ILE A 291 -6.57 -16.20 27.10
N GLU A 292 -7.13 -15.84 28.26
CA GLU A 292 -7.49 -16.79 29.32
C GLU A 292 -8.60 -17.76 28.88
N ILE A 293 -9.60 -17.26 28.14
CA ILE A 293 -10.67 -18.08 27.56
C ILE A 293 -10.09 -19.04 26.50
N LEU A 294 -9.19 -18.56 25.64
CA LEU A 294 -8.52 -19.39 24.65
C LEU A 294 -7.68 -20.49 25.32
N LYS A 295 -6.92 -20.17 26.38
CA LYS A 295 -6.19 -21.16 27.18
C LYS A 295 -7.12 -22.20 27.79
N SER A 296 -8.21 -21.74 28.41
CA SER A 296 -9.21 -22.63 29.01
C SER A 296 -9.85 -23.55 27.97
N ARG A 297 -10.13 -23.04 26.78
CA ARG A 297 -10.60 -23.82 25.64
C ARG A 297 -9.57 -24.87 25.21
N MET A 298 -8.28 -24.52 25.14
CA MET A 298 -7.23 -25.47 24.75
C MET A 298 -7.07 -26.60 25.78
N ASN A 299 -7.16 -26.30 27.08
CA ASN A 299 -7.18 -27.35 28.11
C ASN A 299 -8.35 -28.34 27.93
N LEU A 300 -9.52 -27.88 27.47
CA LEU A 300 -10.65 -28.76 27.14
C LEU A 300 -10.38 -29.61 25.89
N VAL A 301 -9.67 -29.07 24.91
CA VAL A 301 -9.24 -29.78 23.70
C VAL A 301 -8.27 -30.91 24.05
N GLU A 302 -7.32 -30.67 24.95
CA GLU A 302 -6.39 -31.68 25.46
C GLU A 302 -7.13 -32.80 26.21
N LYS A 303 -8.03 -32.45 27.14
CA LYS A 303 -8.87 -33.45 27.84
C LYS A 303 -9.73 -34.27 26.88
N ALA A 304 -10.30 -33.63 25.86
CA ALA A 304 -11.07 -34.33 24.83
C ALA A 304 -10.18 -35.29 24.02
N CYS A 305 -8.92 -34.95 23.77
CA CYS A 305 -7.95 -35.83 23.14
C CYS A 305 -7.62 -37.04 24.01
N GLU A 306 -7.32 -36.83 25.30
CA GLU A 306 -7.07 -37.91 26.25
C GLU A 306 -8.22 -38.91 26.29
N TYR A 307 -9.45 -38.40 26.35
CA TYR A 307 -10.66 -39.23 26.31
C TYR A 307 -10.80 -40.02 25.01
N LYS A 308 -10.56 -39.38 23.86
CA LYS A 308 -10.59 -40.06 22.56
C LYS A 308 -9.55 -41.18 22.48
N LEU A 309 -8.33 -40.94 22.96
CA LEU A 309 -7.25 -41.94 23.01
C LEU A 309 -7.64 -43.14 23.89
N GLN A 310 -8.19 -42.89 25.08
CA GLN A 310 -8.65 -43.96 25.98
C GLN A 310 -9.75 -44.83 25.36
N ASN A 311 -10.53 -44.28 24.43
CA ASN A 311 -11.66 -44.96 23.79
C ASN A 311 -11.38 -45.36 22.33
N ASN A 312 -10.12 -45.30 21.88
CA ASN A 312 -9.70 -45.64 20.51
C ASN A 312 -10.49 -44.90 19.41
N VAL A 313 -10.84 -43.64 19.65
CA VAL A 313 -11.59 -42.78 18.71
C VAL A 313 -10.62 -41.88 17.95
N THR A 314 -10.85 -41.71 16.64
CA THR A 314 -10.05 -40.80 15.81
C THR A 314 -10.15 -39.35 16.28
N ILE A 315 -9.04 -38.63 16.17
CA ILE A 315 -8.93 -37.23 16.57
C ILE A 315 -9.73 -36.33 15.64
N PHE A 316 -9.62 -36.58 14.33
CA PHE A 316 -10.25 -35.75 13.33
C PHE A 316 -11.70 -36.19 13.05
N GLN A 317 -12.65 -35.29 13.32
CA GLN A 317 -14.08 -35.52 13.10
C GLN A 317 -14.67 -34.37 12.29
N VAL A 318 -14.96 -34.63 11.01
CA VAL A 318 -15.41 -33.62 10.03
C VAL A 318 -16.77 -33.02 10.40
N GLU A 319 -17.69 -33.81 10.95
CA GLU A 319 -19.04 -33.34 11.30
C GLU A 319 -19.02 -32.25 12.38
N ARG A 320 -18.26 -32.50 13.45
CA ARG A 320 -18.06 -31.52 14.54
C ARG A 320 -17.49 -30.21 14.02
N TRP A 321 -16.67 -30.29 12.98
CA TRP A 321 -16.02 -29.14 12.39
C TRP A 321 -16.97 -28.28 11.57
N ASN A 322 -17.75 -28.91 10.69
CA ASN A 322 -18.79 -28.24 9.92
C ASN A 322 -19.80 -27.55 10.86
N ASP A 323 -20.13 -28.21 11.98
CA ASP A 323 -21.01 -27.62 12.99
C ASP A 323 -20.41 -26.40 13.68
N ILE A 324 -19.11 -26.42 14.02
CA ILE A 324 -18.44 -25.27 14.64
C ILE A 324 -18.46 -24.08 13.68
N PHE A 325 -18.10 -24.25 12.42
CA PHE A 325 -18.07 -23.12 11.49
C PHE A 325 -19.43 -22.48 11.27
N ARG A 326 -20.46 -23.30 11.07
CA ARG A 326 -21.82 -22.83 10.90
C ARG A 326 -22.30 -22.13 12.18
N SER A 327 -22.31 -22.85 13.31
CA SER A 327 -22.90 -22.33 14.55
C SER A 327 -22.18 -21.10 15.10
N ARG A 328 -20.84 -21.02 15.01
CA ARG A 328 -20.09 -19.87 15.55
C ARG A 328 -20.31 -18.62 14.70
N SER A 329 -20.40 -18.78 13.38
CA SER A 329 -20.74 -17.68 12.48
C SER A 329 -22.16 -17.16 12.74
N GLU A 330 -23.13 -18.05 12.98
CA GLU A 330 -24.51 -17.68 13.34
C GLU A 330 -24.58 -16.99 14.71
N TRP A 331 -23.84 -17.46 15.71
CA TRP A 331 -23.76 -16.82 17.03
C TRP A 331 -23.17 -15.41 16.91
N ALA A 332 -22.12 -15.26 16.11
CA ALA A 332 -21.49 -13.96 15.84
C ALA A 332 -22.48 -12.95 15.25
N GLN A 333 -23.25 -13.36 14.24
CA GLN A 333 -24.24 -12.50 13.60
C GLN A 333 -25.31 -12.03 14.59
N LYS A 334 -25.77 -12.90 15.51
CA LYS A 334 -26.71 -12.52 16.58
C LYS A 334 -26.14 -11.49 17.55
N MET A 335 -24.82 -11.38 17.65
CA MET A 335 -24.10 -10.42 18.50
C MET A 335 -23.61 -9.20 17.72
N ASN A 336 -24.11 -8.97 16.49
CA ASN A 336 -23.67 -7.90 15.59
C ASN A 336 -22.18 -7.97 15.18
N LEU A 337 -21.59 -9.17 15.21
CA LEU A 337 -20.26 -9.43 14.68
C LEU A 337 -20.35 -9.99 13.25
N LYS A 338 -19.38 -9.65 12.40
CA LYS A 338 -19.30 -10.21 11.05
C LYS A 338 -19.01 -11.70 11.11
N GLY A 339 -19.88 -12.51 10.51
CA GLY A 339 -19.73 -13.97 10.48
C GLY A 339 -18.40 -14.44 9.90
N ASP A 340 -17.98 -13.85 8.78
CA ASP A 340 -16.72 -14.21 8.10
C ASP A 340 -15.49 -13.96 8.97
N PHE A 341 -15.49 -12.87 9.76
CA PHE A 341 -14.40 -12.56 10.69
C PHE A 341 -14.26 -13.64 11.77
N ILE A 342 -15.38 -14.06 12.37
CA ILE A 342 -15.38 -15.13 13.37
C ILE A 342 -15.02 -16.48 12.74
N SER A 343 -15.46 -16.75 11.50
CA SER A 343 -15.07 -17.94 10.76
C SER A 343 -13.54 -18.05 10.60
N GLU A 344 -12.86 -16.97 10.23
CA GLU A 344 -11.38 -16.94 10.14
C GLU A 344 -10.68 -17.14 11.49
N ILE A 345 -11.19 -16.53 12.56
CA ILE A 345 -10.65 -16.77 13.91
C ILE A 345 -10.76 -18.26 14.29
N TYR A 346 -11.92 -18.88 14.06
CA TYR A 346 -12.13 -20.28 14.41
C TYR A 346 -11.33 -21.24 13.51
N LYS A 347 -11.00 -20.87 12.26
CA LYS A 347 -10.02 -21.59 11.43
C LYS A 347 -8.67 -21.67 12.13
N LEU A 348 -8.13 -20.54 12.58
CA LEU A 348 -6.83 -20.48 13.26
C LEU A 348 -6.85 -21.25 14.58
N ILE A 349 -7.89 -21.06 15.41
CA ILE A 349 -8.07 -21.78 16.68
C ILE A 349 -8.10 -23.30 16.44
N HIS A 350 -8.69 -23.76 15.34
CA HIS A 350 -8.75 -25.18 15.02
C HIS A 350 -7.41 -25.77 14.58
N VAL A 351 -6.69 -25.06 13.71
CA VAL A 351 -5.32 -25.46 13.32
C VAL A 351 -4.46 -25.62 14.57
N GLU A 352 -4.57 -24.68 15.51
CA GLU A 352 -3.88 -24.75 16.80
C GLU A 352 -4.37 -25.94 17.66
N SER A 353 -5.69 -26.19 17.68
CA SER A 353 -6.26 -27.32 18.41
C SER A 353 -5.73 -28.66 17.89
N ILE A 354 -5.61 -28.83 16.57
CA ILE A 354 -5.03 -30.05 15.97
C ILE A 354 -3.57 -30.18 16.37
N ARG A 355 -2.79 -29.11 16.26
CA ARG A 355 -1.37 -29.10 16.65
C ARG A 355 -1.18 -29.56 18.10
N SER A 356 -1.93 -28.98 19.03
CA SER A 356 -1.90 -29.36 20.46
C SER A 356 -2.26 -30.84 20.65
N GLN A 357 -3.30 -31.34 19.97
CA GLN A 357 -3.68 -32.76 20.06
C GLN A 357 -2.58 -33.70 19.54
N THR A 358 -1.94 -33.35 18.42
CA THR A 358 -0.81 -34.11 17.88
C THR A 358 0.38 -34.12 18.85
N GLU A 359 0.69 -33.01 19.51
CA GLU A 359 1.77 -32.95 20.51
C GLU A 359 1.50 -33.85 21.72
N VAL A 360 0.25 -33.90 22.21
CA VAL A 360 -0.16 -34.79 23.30
C VAL A 360 -0.02 -36.26 22.91
N MET A 361 -0.38 -36.63 21.68
CA MET A 361 -0.17 -38.00 21.18
C MET A 361 1.30 -38.40 21.17
N VAL A 362 2.17 -37.57 20.57
CA VAL A 362 3.60 -37.86 20.43
C VAL A 362 4.25 -38.03 21.80
N LYS A 363 3.88 -37.18 22.78
CA LYS A 363 4.36 -37.31 24.17
C LYS A 363 3.92 -38.62 24.82
N ARG A 364 2.74 -39.16 24.47
CA ARG A 364 2.24 -40.40 25.06
C ARG A 364 2.85 -41.64 24.40
N GLU A 365 3.02 -41.65 23.09
CA GLU A 365 3.71 -42.72 22.36
C GLU A 365 5.18 -42.86 22.80
N THR A 366 5.85 -41.75 23.12
CA THR A 366 7.21 -41.77 23.69
C THR A 366 7.26 -42.30 25.12
N VAL A 367 6.23 -42.05 25.94
CA VAL A 367 6.11 -42.60 27.30
C VAL A 367 5.75 -44.09 27.29
N ASP A 368 4.92 -44.55 26.37
CA ASP A 368 4.54 -45.96 26.25
C ASP A 368 5.67 -46.81 25.59
N ASN A 369 6.52 -46.23 24.73
CA ASN A 369 7.70 -46.90 24.15
C ASN A 369 8.95 -46.90 25.06
N SER A 370 8.91 -46.21 26.21
CA SER A 370 10.02 -46.15 27.19
C SER A 370 9.75 -46.96 28.47
N LYS A 371 8.62 -47.68 28.51
CA LYS A 371 8.29 -48.72 29.49
C LYS A 371 8.36 -50.09 28.82
#